data_AF-A0A964MQH6-F1
#
_entry.id   AF-A0A964MQH6-F1
#
_cell.length_a   1.000
_cell.length_b   1.000
_cell.length_c   1.000
_cell.angle_alpha   90.00
_cell.angle_beta   90.00
_cell.angle_gamma   90.00
#
_symmetry.space_group_name_H-M   'P 1'
#
loop_
_entity.id
_entity.type
_entity.pdbx_description
1 polymer ?
#
loop_
_entity_poly.entity_id
_entity_poly.type
_entity_poly.pdbx_seq_one_letter_code
_entity_poly.pdbx_strand_id
1 'polypeptide(L)'
;MPPVTKRPFWLHQLAEYIVGGALLATGLQSSEPIVPVIVGLLIIINTAVVDAPFGAFRWVNRRLHRMLDYAVLTIGVVSCAAPNLDHGTRLVQVLIVLVLAIVITQTNYSPKVQRTKQEMSATPDGKADEFSRIAGRSAGTLASKIRDKTRQLKET
;
A
#
# COMPACT_ATOMS: atom_id res chain seq x y z
N MET A 1 28.12 -6.47 -0.60
CA MET A 1 26.76 -6.74 -0.06
C MET A 1 25.77 -6.44 -1.17
N PRO A 2 24.85 -7.36 -1.52
CA PRO A 2 23.80 -7.04 -2.50
C PRO A 2 22.96 -5.87 -1.98
N PRO A 3 22.46 -4.98 -2.87
CA PRO A 3 21.62 -3.87 -2.44
C PRO A 3 20.35 -4.42 -1.77
N VAL A 4 20.04 -3.94 -0.57
CA VAL A 4 18.81 -4.31 0.13
C VAL A 4 17.63 -3.77 -0.69
N THR A 5 16.96 -4.65 -1.43
CA THR A 5 15.76 -4.33 -2.19
C THR A 5 14.62 -4.04 -1.22
N LYS A 6 14.31 -2.76 -1.03
CA LYS A 6 13.18 -2.33 -0.19
C LYS A 6 11.85 -2.75 -0.81
N ARG A 7 10.91 -3.18 0.04
CA ARG A 7 9.60 -3.71 -0.39
C ARG A 7 8.73 -2.61 -1.03
N PRO A 8 7.91 -2.93 -2.04
CA PRO A 8 7.02 -1.96 -2.66
C PRO A 8 5.95 -1.45 -1.69
N PHE A 9 5.57 -0.18 -1.84
CA PHE A 9 4.60 0.52 -0.98
C PHE A 9 3.22 -0.19 -0.86
N TRP A 10 2.81 -0.95 -1.87
CA TRP A 10 1.54 -1.70 -1.80
C TRP A 10 1.57 -2.82 -0.74
N LEU A 11 2.71 -3.49 -0.56
CA LEU A 11 2.87 -4.49 0.50
C LEU A 11 2.86 -3.84 1.89
N HIS A 12 3.34 -2.61 1.99
CA HIS A 12 3.25 -1.82 3.21
C HIS A 12 1.78 -1.55 3.58
N GLN A 13 0.99 -1.02 2.63
CA GLN A 13 -0.45 -0.79 2.89
C GLN A 13 -1.20 -2.06 3.28
N LEU A 14 -0.93 -3.17 2.57
CA LEU A 14 -1.57 -4.45 2.89
C LEU A 14 -1.21 -4.90 4.32
N ALA A 15 0.07 -4.78 4.69
CA ALA A 15 0.51 -5.15 6.03
C ALA A 15 -0.12 -4.25 7.10
N GLU A 16 -0.22 -2.94 6.89
CA GLU A 16 -0.87 -2.04 7.84
C GLU A 16 -2.36 -2.36 8.01
N TYR A 17 -3.11 -2.67 6.95
CA TYR A 17 -4.50 -3.09 7.09
C TYR A 17 -4.64 -4.41 7.87
N ILE A 18 -3.79 -5.39 7.60
CA ILE A 18 -3.80 -6.67 8.32
C ILE A 18 -3.51 -6.43 9.80
N VAL A 19 -2.47 -5.67 10.11
CA VAL A 19 -2.01 -5.44 11.48
C VAL A 19 -2.96 -4.54 12.25
N GLY A 20 -3.46 -3.46 11.63
CA GLY A 20 -4.46 -2.57 12.20
C GLY A 20 -5.80 -3.28 12.43
N GLY A 21 -6.24 -4.08 11.46
CA GLY A 21 -7.43 -4.91 11.59
C GLY A 21 -7.31 -5.99 12.67
N ALA A 22 -6.15 -6.65 12.75
CA ALA A 22 -5.86 -7.61 13.80
C ALA A 22 -5.91 -6.97 15.19
N LEU A 23 -5.25 -5.82 15.37
CA LEU A 23 -5.23 -5.12 16.67
C LEU A 23 -6.63 -4.63 17.06
N LEU A 24 -7.39 -4.11 16.10
CA LEU A 24 -8.77 -3.71 16.31
C LEU A 24 -9.62 -4.90 16.76
N ALA A 25 -9.51 -6.05 16.09
CA ALA A 25 -10.21 -7.27 16.45
C ALA A 25 -9.79 -7.81 17.83
N THR A 26 -8.51 -7.71 18.20
CA THR A 26 -8.02 -8.03 19.54
C THR A 26 -8.64 -7.11 20.58
N GLY A 27 -8.71 -5.80 20.30
CA GLY A 27 -9.33 -4.84 21.19
C GLY A 27 -10.81 -5.13 21.43
N LEU A 28 -11.56 -5.49 20.39
CA LEU A 28 -12.97 -5.88 20.52
C LEU A 28 -13.20 -7.17 21.34
N GLN A 29 -12.16 -7.98 21.54
CA GLN A 29 -12.20 -9.22 22.34
C GLN A 29 -11.57 -9.05 23.73
N SER A 30 -10.90 -7.93 24.00
CA SER A 30 -10.24 -7.67 25.27
C SER A 30 -11.22 -7.08 26.29
N SER A 31 -11.00 -7.40 27.56
CA SER A 31 -11.68 -6.75 28.69
C SER A 31 -11.40 -5.24 28.75
N GLU A 32 -10.29 -4.79 28.18
CA GLU A 32 -9.84 -3.39 28.17
C GLU A 32 -9.65 -2.92 26.71
N PRO A 33 -10.76 -2.64 26.00
CA PRO A 33 -10.75 -2.47 24.54
C PRO A 33 -10.14 -1.15 24.08
N ILE A 34 -10.11 -0.12 24.93
CA ILE A 34 -9.90 1.28 24.51
C ILE A 34 -8.56 1.46 23.81
N VAL A 35 -7.46 1.01 24.44
CA VAL A 35 -6.10 1.20 23.92
C VAL A 35 -5.90 0.47 22.58
N PRO A 36 -6.14 -0.86 22.46
CA PRO A 36 -5.93 -1.57 21.21
C PRO A 36 -6.90 -1.12 20.10
N VAL A 37 -8.15 -0.76 20.42
CA VAL A 37 -9.10 -0.22 19.44
C VAL A 37 -8.60 1.10 18.85
N ILE A 38 -8.17 2.04 19.70
CA ILE A 38 -7.67 3.34 19.22
C ILE A 38 -6.42 3.16 18.36
N VAL A 39 -5.46 2.35 18.80
CA VAL A 39 -4.21 2.12 18.04
C VAL A 39 -4.52 1.41 16.72
N GLY A 40 -5.41 0.40 16.73
CA GLY A 40 -5.83 -0.30 15.52
C GLY A 40 -6.52 0.64 14.52
N LEU A 41 -7.42 1.50 15.00
CA LEU A 41 -8.06 2.53 14.18
C LEU A 41 -7.07 3.55 13.62
N LEU A 42 -6.10 4.00 14.43
CA LEU A 42 -5.06 4.92 13.96
C LEU A 42 -4.27 4.32 12.79
N ILE A 43 -3.89 3.05 12.88
CA ILE A 43 -3.20 2.33 11.79
C ILE A 43 -4.10 2.30 10.55
N ILE A 44 -5.35 1.84 10.68
CA ILE A 44 -6.28 1.72 9.55
C ILE A 44 -6.54 3.07 8.87
N ILE A 45 -6.81 4.12 9.66
CA ILE A 45 -7.08 5.46 9.14
C ILE A 45 -5.84 6.00 8.42
N ASN A 46 -4.65 5.85 9.02
CA ASN A 46 -3.40 6.27 8.40
C ASN A 46 -3.21 5.60 7.03
N THR A 47 -3.43 4.29 6.94
CA THR A 47 -3.36 3.54 5.67
C THR A 47 -4.43 3.97 4.67
N ALA A 48 -5.62 4.34 5.13
CA ALA A 48 -6.74 4.72 4.28
C ALA A 48 -6.58 6.10 3.64
N VAL A 49 -5.81 7.02 4.23
CA VAL A 49 -5.68 8.42 3.76
C VAL A 49 -4.56 8.66 2.75
N VAL A 50 -3.77 7.63 2.40
CA VAL A 50 -2.63 7.79 1.50
C VAL A 50 -2.98 7.62 0.03
N ASP A 51 -2.37 8.43 -0.85
CA ASP A 51 -2.51 8.32 -2.30
C ASP A 51 -1.74 7.09 -2.85
N ALA A 52 -2.38 5.93 -2.81
CA ALA A 52 -1.84 4.65 -3.24
C ALA A 52 -2.95 3.65 -3.63
N PRO A 53 -2.62 2.46 -4.18
CA PRO A 53 -3.62 1.58 -4.81
C PRO A 53 -4.76 1.13 -3.88
N PHE A 54 -4.53 1.11 -2.57
CA PHE A 54 -5.53 0.77 -1.55
C PHE A 54 -5.90 1.93 -0.61
N GLY A 55 -5.56 3.16 -0.98
CA GLY A 55 -6.03 4.35 -0.25
C GLY A 55 -7.50 4.61 -0.57
N ALA A 56 -8.33 4.74 0.47
CA ALA A 56 -9.72 5.16 0.33
C ALA A 56 -9.83 6.66 0.02
N PHE A 57 -8.94 7.47 0.61
CA PHE A 57 -8.87 8.91 0.43
C PHE A 57 -7.47 9.29 -0.05
N ARG A 58 -7.36 9.95 -1.21
CA ARG A 58 -6.04 10.30 -1.82
C ARG A 58 -5.53 11.64 -1.30
N TRP A 59 -5.62 11.84 0.02
CA TRP A 59 -5.40 13.14 0.64
C TRP A 59 -3.95 13.38 1.02
N VAL A 60 -3.22 12.31 1.35
CA VAL A 60 -1.86 12.38 1.91
C VAL A 60 -0.83 11.84 0.93
N ASN A 61 0.24 12.63 0.70
CA ASN A 61 1.38 12.20 -0.11
C ASN A 61 2.28 11.20 0.65
N ARG A 62 3.11 10.43 -0.06
CA ARG A 62 3.96 9.39 0.55
C ARG A 62 4.96 9.90 1.60
N ARG A 63 5.37 11.17 1.54
CA ARG A 63 6.30 11.74 2.53
C ARG A 63 5.58 12.00 3.85
N LEU A 64 4.38 12.58 3.79
CA LEU A 64 3.54 12.80 4.95
C LEU A 64 3.09 11.47 5.57
N HIS A 65 2.71 10.48 4.75
CA HIS A 65 2.38 9.13 5.24
C HIS A 65 3.53 8.53 6.04
N ARG A 66 4.77 8.61 5.55
CA ARG A 66 5.94 8.15 6.30
C ARG A 66 6.07 8.83 7.67
N MET A 67 5.81 10.15 7.75
CA MET A 67 5.86 10.85 9.04
C MET A 67 4.76 10.36 9.98
N LEU A 68 3.55 10.16 9.46
CA LEU A 68 2.43 9.61 10.22
C LEU A 68 2.69 8.16 10.65
N ASP A 69 3.31 7.32 9.83
CA ASP A 69 3.70 5.95 10.20
C ASP A 69 4.59 5.93 11.44
N TYR A 70 5.62 6.79 11.47
CA TYR A 70 6.48 6.91 12.64
C TYR A 70 5.75 7.47 13.86
N ALA A 71 4.79 8.39 13.66
CA ALA A 71 3.97 8.89 14.75
C ALA A 71 3.06 7.78 15.32
N VAL A 72 2.37 7.03 14.47
CA VAL A 72 1.53 5.89 14.85
C VAL A 72 2.36 4.79 15.50
N LEU A 73 3.54 4.48 14.98
CA LEU A 73 4.48 3.56 15.60
C LEU A 73 4.88 4.01 17.00
N THR A 74 5.21 5.30 17.17
CA THR A 74 5.60 5.87 18.47
C THR A 74 4.44 5.76 19.47
N ILE A 75 3.22 6.11 19.04
CA ILE A 75 2.01 5.96 19.85
C ILE A 75 1.79 4.49 20.23
N GLY A 76 1.97 3.56 19.29
CA GLY A 76 1.87 2.12 19.51
C GLY A 76 2.89 1.59 20.53
N VAL A 77 4.14 2.06 20.44
CA VAL A 77 5.20 1.71 21.41
C VAL A 77 4.86 2.22 22.81
N VAL A 78 4.45 3.48 22.93
CA VAL A 78 4.08 4.07 24.22
C VAL A 78 2.85 3.37 24.81
N SER A 79 1.87 3.03 23.97
CA SER A 79 0.65 2.39 24.42
C SER A 79 0.87 0.96 24.93
N CYS A 80 1.95 0.28 24.55
CA CYS A 80 2.32 -1.02 25.14
C CYS A 80 2.62 -0.92 26.64
N ALA A 81 2.99 0.27 27.13
CA ALA A 81 3.23 0.54 28.54
C ALA A 81 1.95 0.96 29.29
N ALA A 82 0.78 0.99 28.63
CA ALA A 82 -0.46 1.40 29.30
C ALA A 82 -0.78 0.50 30.51
N PRO A 83 -1.20 1.07 31.65
CA PRO A 83 -1.44 0.32 32.87
C PRO A 83 -2.67 -0.59 32.75
N ASN A 84 -3.67 -0.19 31.98
CA ASN A 84 -4.96 -0.87 31.86
C ASN A 84 -4.98 -1.91 30.72
N LEU A 85 -3.87 -2.59 30.46
CA LEU A 85 -3.80 -3.65 29.45
C LEU A 85 -3.58 -5.00 30.12
N ASP A 86 -4.48 -5.93 29.87
CA ASP A 86 -4.29 -7.33 30.24
C ASP A 86 -3.04 -7.91 29.55
N HIS A 87 -2.42 -8.92 30.16
CA HIS A 87 -1.14 -9.46 29.68
C HIS A 87 -1.23 -10.06 28.27
N GLY A 88 -2.36 -10.67 27.92
CA GLY A 88 -2.56 -11.29 26.61
C GLY A 88 -2.63 -10.23 25.51
N THR A 89 -3.49 -9.23 25.68
CA THR A 89 -3.63 -8.09 24.76
C THR A 89 -2.32 -7.31 24.66
N ARG A 90 -1.61 -7.11 25.78
CA ARG A 90 -0.30 -6.45 25.77
C ARG A 90 0.72 -7.20 24.92
N LEU A 91 0.79 -8.53 25.04
CA LEU A 91 1.69 -9.34 24.21
C LEU A 91 1.34 -9.23 22.73
N VAL A 92 0.06 -9.33 22.37
CA VAL A 92 -0.40 -9.18 20.98
C VAL A 92 -0.06 -7.79 20.45
N GLN A 93 -0.30 -6.75 21.24
CA GLN A 93 0.01 -5.37 20.87
C GLN A 93 1.51 -5.16 20.65
N VAL A 94 2.37 -5.70 21.52
CA VAL A 94 3.83 -5.65 21.34
C VAL A 94 4.26 -6.33 20.04
N LEU A 95 3.72 -7.52 19.75
CA LEU A 95 4.01 -8.23 18.50
C LEU A 95 3.57 -7.44 17.28
N ILE A 96 2.38 -6.85 17.32
CA ILE A 96 1.83 -6.01 16.26
C ILE A 96 2.71 -4.78 16.02
N VAL A 97 3.10 -4.07 17.09
CA VAL A 97 3.99 -2.90 17.02
C VAL A 97 5.36 -3.28 16.43
N LEU A 98 5.88 -4.45 16.79
CA LEU A 98 7.13 -4.96 16.24
C LEU A 98 7.01 -5.26 14.73
N VAL A 99 5.92 -5.90 14.30
CA VAL A 99 5.64 -6.12 12.88
C VAL A 99 5.52 -4.78 12.14
N LEU A 100 4.81 -3.81 12.71
CA LEU A 100 4.67 -2.47 12.13
C LEU A 100 6.03 -1.78 11.97
N ALA A 101 6.91 -1.85 12.98
CA ALA A 101 8.27 -1.31 12.91
C ALA A 101 9.09 -1.93 11.76
N ILE A 102 9.00 -3.25 11.59
CA ILE A 102 9.67 -3.97 10.49
C ILE A 102 9.10 -3.52 9.13
N VAL A 103 7.78 -3.40 9.03
CA VAL A 103 7.10 -2.97 7.81
C VAL A 103 7.55 -1.56 7.41
N ILE A 104 7.53 -0.59 8.35
CA ILE A 104 7.93 0.79 8.11
C ILE A 104 9.40 0.86 7.66
N THR A 105 10.31 0.18 8.36
CA THR A 105 11.75 0.23 8.06
C THR A 105 12.13 -0.41 6.72
N GLN A 106 11.43 -1.48 6.32
CA GLN A 106 11.67 -2.18 5.05
C GLN A 106 10.97 -1.55 3.83
N THR A 107 10.13 -0.52 4.03
CA THR A 107 9.30 0.04 2.95
C THR A 107 10.05 1.04 2.07
N ASN A 108 9.87 0.90 0.75
CA ASN A 108 10.28 1.90 -0.22
C ASN A 108 9.17 2.94 -0.44
N TYR A 109 9.38 4.15 0.07
CA TYR A 109 8.44 5.26 -0.10
C TYR A 109 8.73 6.10 -1.34
N SER A 110 9.68 5.71 -2.19
CA SER A 110 9.93 6.43 -3.45
C SER A 110 8.62 6.56 -4.21
N PRO A 111 8.23 7.78 -4.64
CA PRO A 111 7.07 7.95 -5.48
C PRO A 111 7.21 7.00 -6.68
N LYS A 112 6.11 6.36 -7.10
CA LYS A 112 6.10 5.78 -8.44
C LYS A 112 6.44 6.96 -9.34
N VAL A 113 7.60 6.92 -9.99
CA VAL A 113 7.84 7.75 -11.17
C VAL A 113 6.63 7.42 -12.03
N GLN A 114 5.67 8.35 -12.12
CA GLN A 114 4.72 8.29 -13.20
C GLN A 114 5.62 8.11 -14.41
N ARG A 115 5.43 7.02 -15.17
CA ARG A 115 5.93 7.00 -16.53
C ARG A 115 5.24 8.17 -17.21
N THR A 116 5.73 9.39 -16.97
CA THR A 116 5.63 10.52 -17.88
C THR A 116 6.04 9.89 -19.17
N LYS A 117 5.05 9.70 -20.04
CA LYS A 117 5.12 9.23 -21.42
C LYS A 117 6.50 9.61 -21.95
N GLN A 118 7.47 8.71 -21.77
CA GLN A 118 8.86 9.04 -21.99
C GLN A 118 8.94 9.00 -23.50
N GLU A 119 8.98 10.20 -24.09
CA GLU A 119 9.23 10.33 -25.52
C GLU A 119 10.39 9.42 -25.87
N MET A 120 10.13 8.64 -26.90
CA MET A 120 10.92 7.53 -27.39
C MET A 120 12.27 8.05 -27.88
N SER A 121 13.19 8.36 -26.96
CA SER A 121 14.58 8.61 -27.29
C SER A 121 15.30 7.26 -27.31
N ALA A 122 15.51 6.78 -28.52
CA ALA A 122 16.06 5.48 -28.86
C ALA A 122 17.43 5.21 -28.21
N THR A 123 17.56 4.07 -27.52
CA THR A 123 18.79 3.26 -27.54
C THR A 123 18.41 1.80 -27.22
N PRO A 124 18.87 0.80 -28.00
CA PRO A 124 18.19 -0.48 -28.14
C PRO A 124 18.72 -1.55 -27.19
N ASP A 125 17.83 -2.29 -26.53
CA ASP A 125 18.16 -3.62 -25.98
C ASP A 125 17.04 -4.62 -26.34
N GLY A 126 17.36 -5.48 -27.31
CA GLY A 126 16.44 -5.95 -28.34
C GLY A 126 15.35 -6.95 -27.95
N LYS A 127 15.21 -7.36 -26.68
CA LYS A 127 14.19 -8.35 -26.28
C LYS A 127 12.90 -7.74 -25.75
N ALA A 128 12.97 -6.59 -25.08
CA ALA A 128 11.78 -5.91 -24.56
C ALA A 128 10.97 -5.24 -25.68
N ASP A 129 11.65 -4.82 -26.75
CA ASP A 129 11.04 -4.16 -27.90
C ASP A 129 10.22 -5.11 -28.77
N GLU A 130 10.62 -6.37 -28.87
CA GLU A 130 9.91 -7.36 -29.68
C GLU A 130 8.56 -7.74 -29.05
N PHE A 131 8.55 -8.05 -27.75
CA PHE A 131 7.31 -8.31 -27.01
C PHE A 131 6.38 -7.09 -27.00
N SER A 132 6.93 -5.89 -26.86
CA SER A 132 6.15 -4.64 -26.87
C SER A 132 5.56 -4.33 -28.25
N ARG A 133 6.29 -4.60 -29.33
CA ARG A 133 5.80 -4.45 -30.71
C ARG A 133 4.71 -5.45 -31.06
N ILE A 134 4.86 -6.70 -30.63
CA ILE A 134 3.84 -7.74 -30.83
C ILE A 134 2.57 -7.37 -30.06
N ALA A 135 2.69 -6.99 -28.78
CA ALA A 135 1.56 -6.55 -27.98
C ALA A 135 0.86 -5.31 -28.57
N GLY A 136 1.62 -4.34 -29.08
CA GLY A 136 1.08 -3.14 -29.72
C GLY A 136 0.29 -3.43 -31.01
N ARG A 137 0.78 -4.35 -31.85
CA ARG A 137 0.07 -4.76 -33.07
C ARG A 137 -1.24 -5.46 -32.75
N SER A 138 -1.25 -6.37 -31.77
CA SER A 138 -2.47 -7.07 -31.36
C SER A 138 -3.51 -6.13 -30.76
N ALA A 139 -3.08 -5.16 -29.95
CA ALA A 139 -3.98 -4.14 -29.41
C ALA A 139 -4.59 -3.24 -30.50
N GLY A 140 -3.80 -2.85 -31.51
CA GLY A 140 -4.27 -2.06 -32.65
C GLY A 140 -5.34 -2.78 -33.48
N THR A 141 -5.12 -4.07 -33.76
CA THR A 141 -6.08 -4.88 -34.54
C THR A 141 -7.40 -5.12 -33.78
N LEU A 142 -7.34 -5.28 -32.46
CA LEU A 142 -8.55 -5.39 -31.64
C LEU A 142 -9.33 -4.07 -31.60
N ALA A 143 -8.63 -2.94 -31.43
CA ALA A 143 -9.26 -1.63 -31.42
C ALA A 143 -9.92 -1.28 -32.77
N SER A 144 -9.29 -1.61 -33.90
CA SER A 144 -9.91 -1.39 -35.22
C SER A 144 -11.15 -2.25 -35.41
N LYS A 145 -11.09 -3.53 -35.01
CA LYS A 145 -12.20 -4.47 -35.15
C LYS A 145 -13.40 -4.08 -34.29
N ILE A 146 -13.17 -3.55 -33.08
CA ILE A 146 -14.22 -3.03 -32.21
C ILE A 146 -14.84 -1.77 -32.82
N ARG A 147 -14.02 -0.83 -33.30
CA ARG A 147 -14.48 0.41 -33.95
C ARG A 147 -15.35 0.13 -35.18
N ASP A 148 -14.92 -0.81 -36.02
CA ASP A 148 -15.66 -1.17 -37.23
C ASP A 148 -16.99 -1.84 -36.89
N LYS A 149 -17.03 -2.68 -35.84
CA LYS A 149 -18.27 -3.29 -35.35
C LYS A 149 -19.23 -2.25 -34.76
N THR A 150 -18.72 -1.24 -34.04
CA THR A 150 -19.54 -0.13 -33.52
C THR A 150 -20.12 0.73 -34.64
N ARG A 151 -19.40 0.90 -35.75
CA ARG A 151 -19.87 1.66 -36.91
C ARG A 151 -21.00 0.93 -37.65
N GLN A 152 -20.86 -0.39 -37.84
CA GLN A 152 -21.92 -1.22 -38.45
C GLN A 152 -23.21 -1.23 -37.64
N LEU A 153 -23.12 -1.25 -36.30
CA LEU A 153 -24.30 -1.21 -35.42
C LEU A 153 -25.03 0.15 -35.42
N LYS A 154 -24.41 1.21 -35.95
CA LYS A 154 -25.01 2.55 -36.03
C LYS A 154 -25.71 2.82 -37.38
N GLU A 155 -25.48 1.95 -38.37
CA GLU A 155 -26.04 2.05 -39.72
C GLU A 155 -27.24 1.10 -39.94
N THR A 156 -27.64 0.34 -38.91
CA THR A 156 -28.86 -0.48 -38.81
C THR A 156 -29.85 0.13 -37.82
#